data_AF-A0AA36IKM9-F1
#
_entry.id   AF-A0AA36IKM9-F1
#
_cell.length_a   1.000
_cell.length_b   1.000
_cell.length_c   1.000
_cell.angle_alpha   90.00
_cell.angle_beta   90.00
_cell.angle_gamma   90.00
#
_symmetry.space_group_name_H-M   'P 1'
#
loop_
_entity.id
_entity.type
_entity.pdbx_description
1 polymer ?
#
loop_
_entity_poly.entity_id
_entity_poly.type
_entity_poly.pdbx_seq_one_letter_code
_entity_poly.pdbx_strand_id
1 'polypeptide(L)'
;MEASASNVYLGDEDLDLDELGGAISWVEPRGFGSERVEQYRLYFVDFSGSASSLAALPPMAAMDLPAGTPRGQVQALHVYTASSLSEQSTPAFVEISDTFSVAFNLSFPDFDLDFDDLGGTLTWAEPEDQDFVLAYFVYQALPLEDALGLGLCASSSLGSVPISGTVSVSLAGVSAQQLAVAMKAALAQALGIPHSSLVVTVTSSRRLADDPSRRLATSWRVTYQAYVDAATAASAGAVSNSLNTDPAIFAAQLSTQLVAIGVDASALIVQDFGQLEVSSMTEGVNISDDSDQARLLRTEDSDADELAQASGPARRLSSMANLTAWCRGPLLGNVSVGNSSLELPADLQLSPYSHLVIYAASGLEEQTTPAFLEVYDMSASVSNLQFQGKDLDADHLGGNLTWDPPAQLERVSAYVVYLAESAFGLHRYLLDELPPDSGLEEVPADTERLAFNHFTVYTKSFLAEQTTPAALAFFDEFAMASNMSFTDEDLDEHQIGGNLSWYPPGDQSEVTAPELK
;
A
#
# COMPACT_ATOMS: atom_id res chain seq x y z
N MET A 1 46.92 3.77 34.69
CA MET A 1 46.10 4.29 33.57
C MET A 1 45.19 3.16 33.17
N GLU A 2 43.89 3.35 33.29
CA GLU A 2 42.90 2.38 32.82
C GLU A 2 42.76 2.56 31.30
N ALA A 3 42.74 1.46 30.56
CA ALA A 3 42.46 1.46 29.14
C ALA A 3 40.95 1.62 28.96
N SER A 4 40.48 2.83 28.65
CA SER A 4 39.06 3.12 28.44
C SER A 4 38.72 3.18 26.96
N ALA A 5 37.58 2.59 26.58
CA ALA A 5 36.93 2.92 25.32
C ALA A 5 36.59 4.43 25.29
N SER A 6 36.38 4.97 24.10
CA SER A 6 35.97 6.37 23.89
C SER A 6 35.09 6.49 22.65
N ASN A 7 34.42 7.62 22.46
CA ASN A 7 33.54 7.88 21.31
C ASN A 7 32.52 6.74 21.09
N VAL A 8 31.81 6.35 22.14
CA VAL A 8 30.71 5.40 22.02
C VAL A 8 29.61 6.06 21.19
N TYR A 9 29.13 5.35 20.19
CA TYR A 9 28.07 5.77 19.30
C TYR A 9 27.05 4.64 19.16
N LEU A 10 25.78 5.00 19.23
CA LEU A 10 24.64 4.18 18.86
C LEU A 10 23.85 5.02 17.86
N GLY A 11 23.85 4.61 16.60
CA GLY A 11 22.93 5.15 15.59
C GLY A 11 21.68 4.30 15.64
N ASP A 12 20.60 4.85 16.17
CA ASP A 12 19.31 4.18 16.19
C ASP A 12 18.66 4.31 14.82
N GLU A 13 18.71 3.25 14.03
CA GLU A 13 18.14 3.17 12.68
C GLU A 13 16.78 2.46 12.69
N ASP A 14 16.30 2.06 13.86
CA ASP A 14 14.94 1.59 14.08
C ASP A 14 14.00 2.80 14.14
N LEU A 15 12.89 2.76 13.41
CA LEU A 15 12.01 3.93 13.24
C LEU A 15 10.82 3.92 14.20
N ASP A 16 10.73 2.90 15.06
CA ASP A 16 9.62 2.67 15.95
C ASP A 16 9.86 3.24 17.34
N LEU A 17 8.77 3.75 17.93
CA LEU A 17 8.82 4.35 19.26
C LEU A 17 9.11 3.26 20.30
N ASP A 18 10.04 3.54 21.21
CA ASP A 18 10.44 2.65 22.30
C ASP A 18 11.11 1.34 21.84
N GLU A 19 11.58 1.29 20.59
CA GLU A 19 12.42 0.24 20.03
C GLU A 19 13.80 0.81 19.67
N LEU A 20 14.77 -0.07 19.43
CA LEU A 20 16.15 0.30 19.10
C LEU A 20 16.67 -0.67 18.04
N GLY A 21 17.54 -0.18 17.17
CA GLY A 21 18.23 -1.01 16.19
C GLY A 21 19.37 -0.26 15.52
N GLY A 22 20.37 -0.96 15.01
CA GLY A 22 21.45 -0.35 14.23
C GLY A 22 22.85 -0.56 14.81
N ALA A 23 23.81 0.22 14.34
CA ALA A 23 25.22 -0.02 14.63
C ALA A 23 25.66 0.63 15.96
N ILE A 24 26.17 -0.20 16.87
CA ILE A 24 26.95 0.24 18.04
C ILE A 24 28.41 0.27 17.65
N SER A 25 29.11 1.37 17.91
CA SER A 25 30.55 1.46 17.72
C SER A 25 31.26 2.27 18.79
N TRP A 26 32.56 2.02 18.96
CA TRP A 26 33.42 2.77 19.88
C TRP A 26 34.87 2.75 19.41
N VAL A 27 35.67 3.69 19.90
CA VAL A 27 37.12 3.74 19.68
C VAL A 27 37.83 2.99 20.79
N GLU A 28 38.57 1.95 20.40
CA GLU A 28 39.40 1.16 21.31
C GLU A 28 40.47 2.04 22.01
N PRO A 29 40.80 1.76 23.28
CA PRO A 29 41.85 2.46 23.99
C PRO A 29 43.20 2.35 23.26
N ARG A 30 43.94 3.46 23.19
CA ARG A 30 45.30 3.49 22.65
C ARG A 30 46.34 3.64 23.77
N GLY A 31 47.46 2.92 23.66
CA GLY A 31 48.61 3.07 24.56
C GLY A 31 48.70 1.99 25.64
N PHE A 32 49.41 2.30 26.74
CA PHE A 32 49.66 1.36 27.83
C PHE A 32 48.36 0.83 28.45
N GLY A 33 48.19 -0.48 28.45
CA GLY A 33 47.04 -1.18 29.01
C GLY A 33 46.01 -1.62 27.97
N SER A 34 46.09 -1.13 26.72
CA SER A 34 45.24 -1.62 25.62
C SER A 34 45.47 -3.11 25.36
N GLU A 35 46.72 -3.58 25.53
CA GLU A 35 47.09 -4.98 25.43
C GLU A 35 46.49 -5.90 26.51
N ARG A 36 45.85 -5.30 27.53
CA ARG A 36 45.20 -6.02 28.63
C ARG A 36 43.69 -6.10 28.48
N VAL A 37 43.12 -5.46 27.46
CA VAL A 37 41.69 -5.57 27.16
C VAL A 37 41.47 -6.91 26.47
N GLU A 38 40.83 -7.84 27.19
CA GLU A 38 40.51 -9.16 26.67
C GLU A 38 39.10 -9.21 26.07
N GLN A 39 38.19 -8.35 26.56
CA GLN A 39 36.81 -8.24 26.08
C GLN A 39 36.22 -6.86 26.39
N TYR A 40 35.16 -6.50 25.67
CA TYR A 40 34.27 -5.39 25.99
C TYR A 40 32.96 -5.92 26.55
N ARG A 41 32.43 -5.28 27.59
CA ARG A 41 31.13 -5.61 28.18
C ARG A 41 30.19 -4.43 27.99
N LEU A 42 29.07 -4.69 27.35
CA LEU A 42 28.07 -3.69 27.00
C LEU A 42 26.89 -3.86 27.95
N TYR A 43 26.42 -2.75 28.52
CA TYR A 43 25.26 -2.72 29.39
C TYR A 43 24.32 -1.61 28.96
N PHE A 44 23.03 -1.93 28.99
CA PHE A 44 21.98 -0.93 28.99
C PHE A 44 21.74 -0.44 30.41
N VAL A 45 21.65 0.87 30.59
CA VAL A 45 21.45 1.50 31.90
C VAL A 45 20.19 2.34 31.92
N ASP A 46 19.36 2.13 32.94
CA ASP A 46 18.05 2.80 33.11
C ASP A 46 18.11 4.09 33.96
N PHE A 47 16.95 4.73 34.19
CA PHE A 47 16.82 5.95 35.02
C PHE A 47 17.28 5.77 36.47
N SER A 48 17.30 4.54 36.98
CA SER A 48 17.74 4.22 38.34
C SER A 48 19.24 3.94 38.41
N GLY A 49 19.94 3.90 37.27
CA GLY A 49 21.32 3.45 37.15
C GLY A 49 21.47 1.93 37.22
N SER A 50 20.37 1.18 37.10
CA SER A 50 20.41 -0.27 37.02
C SER A 50 20.91 -0.69 35.64
N ALA A 51 21.90 -1.57 35.61
CA ALA A 51 22.55 -2.03 34.39
C ALA A 51 22.08 -3.45 34.03
N SER A 52 21.56 -3.63 32.82
CA SER A 52 21.29 -4.94 32.22
C SER A 52 22.39 -5.28 31.22
N SER A 53 22.97 -6.48 31.33
CA SER A 53 24.02 -6.93 30.41
C SER A 53 23.44 -7.16 29.02
N LEU A 54 23.98 -6.49 28.02
CA LEU A 54 23.63 -6.66 26.61
C LEU A 54 24.52 -7.73 25.96
N ALA A 55 25.84 -7.54 26.00
CA ALA A 55 26.79 -8.42 25.34
C ALA A 55 28.18 -8.42 25.99
N ALA A 56 28.91 -9.50 25.77
CA ALA A 56 30.34 -9.60 26.06
C ALA A 56 31.07 -9.97 24.76
N LEU A 57 31.88 -9.06 24.25
CA LEU A 57 32.49 -9.14 22.93
C LEU A 57 34.01 -9.26 23.06
N PRO A 58 34.69 -10.03 22.20
CA PRO A 58 36.16 -9.98 22.11
C PRO A 58 36.60 -8.57 21.65
N PRO A 59 37.92 -8.30 21.54
CA PRO A 59 38.40 -6.99 21.09
C PRO A 59 37.99 -6.71 19.64
N MET A 60 36.82 -6.10 19.49
CA MET A 60 36.23 -5.60 18.26
C MET A 60 35.54 -4.28 18.59
N ALA A 61 35.52 -3.34 17.65
CA ALA A 61 35.10 -1.95 17.87
C ALA A 61 33.63 -1.68 17.53
N ALA A 62 32.84 -2.72 17.26
CA ALA A 62 31.44 -2.57 16.84
C ALA A 62 30.61 -3.83 17.10
N MET A 63 29.29 -3.65 17.17
CA MET A 63 28.27 -4.68 17.18
C MET A 63 26.98 -4.11 16.56
N ASP A 64 26.24 -4.94 15.84
CA ASP A 64 24.91 -4.58 15.37
C ASP A 64 23.87 -4.94 16.44
N LEU A 65 22.98 -3.99 16.74
CA LEU A 65 21.78 -4.19 17.54
C LEU A 65 20.65 -4.60 16.58
N PRO A 66 20.01 -5.76 16.77
CA PRO A 66 18.86 -6.14 15.97
C PRO A 66 17.77 -5.07 16.06
N ALA A 67 17.10 -4.80 14.94
CA ALA A 67 15.90 -3.95 14.91
C ALA A 67 14.77 -4.55 15.77
N GLY A 68 13.88 -3.70 16.25
CA GLY A 68 12.85 -4.03 17.23
C GLY A 68 13.37 -4.40 18.62
N THR A 69 14.62 -4.05 18.98
CA THR A 69 15.13 -4.31 20.33
C THR A 69 14.39 -3.41 21.32
N PRO A 70 13.62 -3.93 22.29
CA PRO A 70 12.83 -3.07 23.16
C PRO A 70 13.72 -2.14 23.98
N ARG A 71 13.50 -0.83 23.84
CA ARG A 71 14.22 0.20 24.61
C ARG A 71 13.92 0.11 26.10
N GLY A 72 12.65 -0.16 26.45
CA GLY A 72 12.20 -0.22 27.84
C GLY A 72 12.49 1.08 28.60
N GLN A 73 13.17 1.00 29.75
CA GLN A 73 13.54 2.18 30.55
C GLN A 73 14.99 2.63 30.34
N VAL A 74 15.66 2.11 29.31
CA VAL A 74 17.08 2.34 29.06
C VAL A 74 17.31 3.77 28.54
N GLN A 75 18.33 4.42 29.08
CA GLN A 75 18.77 5.76 28.69
C GLN A 75 20.18 5.82 28.17
N ALA A 76 21.02 4.87 28.53
CA ALA A 76 22.43 4.94 28.18
C ALA A 76 22.95 3.55 27.83
N LEU A 77 23.85 3.53 26.86
CA LEU A 77 24.68 2.37 26.56
C LEU A 77 26.05 2.59 27.20
N HIS A 78 26.41 1.70 28.11
CA HIS A 78 27.72 1.70 28.77
C HIS A 78 28.62 0.64 28.15
N VAL A 79 29.85 1.02 27.81
CA VAL A 79 30.91 0.14 27.31
C VAL A 79 32.05 0.10 28.32
N TYR A 80 32.29 -1.09 28.87
CA TYR A 80 33.37 -1.36 29.81
C TYR A 80 34.46 -2.16 29.11
N THR A 81 35.72 -1.84 29.40
CA THR A 81 36.82 -2.75 29.11
C THR A 81 36.96 -3.78 30.22
N ALA A 82 37.23 -5.03 29.86
CA ALA A 82 37.41 -6.10 30.83
C ALA A 82 38.58 -7.01 30.47
N SER A 83 39.20 -7.55 31.53
CA SER A 83 40.24 -8.57 31.48
C SER A 83 39.78 -9.80 32.28
N SER A 84 40.59 -10.85 32.28
CA SER A 84 40.43 -12.01 33.16
C SER A 84 40.50 -11.67 34.66
N LEU A 85 41.05 -10.50 35.02
CA LEU A 85 41.24 -10.09 36.43
C LEU A 85 40.19 -9.10 36.93
N SER A 86 39.71 -8.21 36.06
CA SER A 86 38.77 -7.15 36.44
C SER A 86 38.11 -6.49 35.24
N GLU A 87 36.93 -5.92 35.48
CA GLU A 87 36.24 -4.95 34.63
C GLU A 87 36.60 -3.53 35.06
N GLN A 88 36.59 -2.59 34.12
CA GLN A 88 36.76 -1.16 34.38
C GLN A 88 35.70 -0.64 35.37
N SER A 89 36.06 0.34 36.21
CA SER A 89 35.12 0.91 37.19
C SER A 89 34.25 2.05 36.62
N THR A 90 34.77 2.77 35.62
CA THR A 90 34.11 3.91 34.98
C THR A 90 33.95 3.62 33.49
N PRO A 91 32.74 3.39 32.98
CA PRO A 91 32.53 3.08 31.57
C PRO A 91 32.71 4.30 30.67
N ALA A 92 32.92 4.05 29.38
CA ALA A 92 32.53 5.01 28.36
C ALA A 92 31.04 4.83 28.09
N PHE A 93 30.30 5.92 27.87
CA PHE A 93 28.86 5.81 27.62
C PHE A 93 28.37 6.82 26.59
N VAL A 94 27.20 6.53 26.03
CA VAL A 94 26.40 7.42 25.18
C VAL A 94 24.96 7.39 25.68
N GLU A 95 24.29 8.54 25.67
CA GLU A 95 22.84 8.60 25.92
C GLU A 95 22.12 8.07 24.67
N ILE A 96 21.14 7.22 24.89
CA ILE A 96 20.29 6.64 23.85
C ILE A 96 19.19 7.65 23.55
N SER A 97 19.27 8.22 22.34
CA SER A 97 18.13 8.86 21.69
C SER A 97 17.44 7.82 20.83
N ASP A 98 16.12 7.84 20.87
CA ASP A 98 15.23 6.96 20.10
C ASP A 98 14.75 7.76 18.89
N THR A 99 14.92 7.17 17.71
CA THR A 99 14.56 7.83 16.45
C THR A 99 13.18 7.38 16.00
N PHE A 100 12.15 8.10 16.44
CA PHE A 100 10.78 7.86 15.99
C PHE A 100 10.42 8.73 14.76
N SER A 101 10.15 8.09 13.62
CA SER A 101 9.93 8.79 12.34
C SER A 101 8.62 8.40 11.66
N VAL A 102 7.51 9.04 12.03
CA VAL A 102 6.19 8.76 11.47
C VAL A 102 5.65 9.91 10.64
N ALA A 103 5.19 9.60 9.42
CA ALA A 103 4.50 10.56 8.56
C ALA A 103 3.26 11.15 9.25
N PHE A 104 2.88 12.38 8.93
CA PHE A 104 1.72 13.02 9.54
C PHE A 104 0.97 13.90 8.54
N ASN A 105 -0.17 14.47 8.95
CA ASN A 105 -1.04 15.29 8.09
C ASN A 105 -1.42 14.61 6.76
N LEU A 106 -1.81 13.34 6.83
CA LEU A 106 -2.24 12.59 5.65
C LEU A 106 -3.50 13.23 5.04
N SER A 107 -3.54 13.32 3.73
CA SER A 107 -4.70 13.82 2.98
C SER A 107 -4.84 13.07 1.65
N PHE A 108 -6.07 12.62 1.37
CA PHE A 108 -6.43 11.95 0.14
C PHE A 108 -7.76 12.50 -0.40
N PRO A 109 -7.73 13.43 -1.35
CA PRO A 109 -8.93 13.82 -2.08
C PRO A 109 -9.25 12.76 -3.14
N ASP A 110 -10.37 12.08 -2.96
CA ASP A 110 -10.85 11.07 -3.89
C ASP A 110 -11.55 11.67 -5.12
N PHE A 111 -11.22 11.20 -6.31
CA PHE A 111 -11.57 11.81 -7.60
C PHE A 111 -12.03 10.81 -8.65
N ASP A 112 -12.17 9.52 -8.38
CA ASP A 112 -12.70 8.58 -9.39
C ASP A 112 -14.23 8.65 -9.53
N LEU A 113 -14.95 9.14 -8.50
CA LEU A 113 -16.40 9.39 -8.47
C LEU A 113 -17.29 8.15 -8.51
N ASP A 114 -16.70 6.95 -8.46
CA ASP A 114 -17.41 5.69 -8.33
C ASP A 114 -17.73 5.37 -6.87
N PHE A 115 -18.43 4.27 -6.64
CA PHE A 115 -18.68 3.76 -5.29
C PHE A 115 -17.80 2.52 -5.09
N ASP A 116 -17.18 2.41 -3.92
CA ASP A 116 -16.21 1.39 -3.51
C ASP A 116 -14.87 1.40 -4.28
N ASP A 117 -14.59 2.42 -5.08
CA ASP A 117 -13.30 2.61 -5.75
C ASP A 117 -12.59 3.86 -5.19
N LEU A 118 -11.29 3.97 -5.45
CA LEU A 118 -10.49 5.16 -5.14
C LEU A 118 -9.78 5.65 -6.39
N GLY A 119 -9.56 6.96 -6.45
CA GLY A 119 -8.58 7.55 -7.36
C GLY A 119 -8.13 8.92 -6.92
N GLY A 120 -6.83 9.22 -6.98
CA GLY A 120 -6.35 10.54 -6.61
C GLY A 120 -4.90 10.56 -6.17
N THR A 121 -4.51 11.62 -5.44
CA THR A 121 -3.15 11.76 -4.93
C THR A 121 -3.16 11.72 -3.41
N LEU A 122 -2.60 10.66 -2.83
CA LEU A 122 -2.32 10.61 -1.40
C LEU A 122 -1.13 11.51 -1.12
N THR A 123 -1.26 12.39 -0.12
CA THR A 123 -0.19 13.28 0.32
C THR A 123 0.00 13.17 1.83
N TRP A 124 1.23 13.41 2.28
CA TRP A 124 1.59 13.45 3.70
C TRP A 124 2.68 14.50 3.93
N ALA A 125 2.90 14.84 5.19
CA ALA A 125 4.09 15.52 5.66
C ALA A 125 5.11 14.48 6.13
N GLU A 126 6.36 14.67 5.71
CA GLU A 126 7.49 13.86 6.16
C GLU A 126 7.75 14.10 7.67
N PRO A 127 8.27 13.10 8.40
CA PRO A 127 8.64 13.26 9.81
C PRO A 127 9.72 14.33 10.01
N GLU A 128 9.83 14.84 11.24
CA GLU A 128 10.83 15.84 11.60
C GLU A 128 12.26 15.29 11.54
N ASP A 129 12.44 14.02 11.90
CA ASP A 129 13.68 13.27 11.73
C ASP A 129 13.56 12.38 10.49
N GLN A 130 14.51 12.48 9.57
CA GLN A 130 14.56 11.70 8.32
C GLN A 130 15.91 10.99 8.16
N ASP A 131 16.80 11.07 9.14
CA ASP A 131 18.21 10.67 8.99
C ASP A 131 18.35 9.20 8.56
N PHE A 132 17.37 8.36 8.93
CA PHE A 132 17.31 6.94 8.60
C PHE A 132 16.13 6.54 7.71
N VAL A 133 15.26 7.47 7.32
CA VAL A 133 14.13 7.15 6.44
C VAL A 133 14.62 7.04 5.00
N LEU A 134 14.52 5.84 4.41
CA LEU A 134 14.89 5.59 3.02
C LEU A 134 13.69 5.63 2.08
N ALA A 135 12.53 5.18 2.56
CA ALA A 135 11.30 5.10 1.77
C ALA A 135 10.05 5.09 2.65
N TYR A 136 8.90 5.33 2.01
CA TYR A 136 7.56 5.16 2.55
C TYR A 136 6.84 4.05 1.78
N PHE A 137 6.25 3.10 2.50
CA PHE A 137 5.41 2.04 1.94
C PHE A 137 3.95 2.35 2.24
N VAL A 138 3.13 2.39 1.19
CA VAL A 138 1.71 2.72 1.29
C VAL A 138 0.87 1.48 1.01
N TYR A 139 -0.03 1.13 1.93
CA TYR A 139 -0.93 -0.02 1.80
C TYR A 139 -2.39 0.41 1.96
N GLN A 140 -3.30 -0.35 1.36
CA GLN A 140 -4.68 -0.40 1.85
C GLN A 140 -4.70 -1.21 3.16
N ALA A 141 -5.58 -0.87 4.09
CA ALA A 141 -5.68 -1.59 5.35
C ALA A 141 -7.09 -1.59 5.94
N LEU A 142 -7.29 -2.52 6.87
CA LEU A 142 -8.41 -2.55 7.80
C LEU A 142 -7.90 -2.52 9.24
N PRO A 143 -8.63 -1.88 10.16
CA PRO A 143 -8.44 -2.13 11.58
C PRO A 143 -8.54 -3.64 11.84
N LEU A 144 -7.60 -4.21 12.62
CA LEU A 144 -7.56 -5.66 12.85
C LEU A 144 -8.88 -6.18 13.43
N GLU A 145 -9.56 -5.39 14.26
CA GLU A 145 -10.86 -5.72 14.84
C GLU A 145 -11.94 -5.97 13.79
N ASP A 146 -12.02 -5.12 12.76
CA ASP A 146 -12.96 -5.28 11.64
C ASP A 146 -12.56 -6.46 10.76
N ALA A 147 -11.26 -6.58 10.52
CA ALA A 147 -10.71 -7.56 9.61
C ALA A 147 -10.84 -9.00 10.15
N LEU A 148 -10.78 -9.19 11.47
CA LEU A 148 -11.10 -10.45 12.15
C LEU A 148 -12.57 -10.85 11.97
N GLY A 149 -13.49 -9.87 11.99
CA GLY A 149 -14.92 -10.11 11.73
C GLY A 149 -15.20 -10.59 10.30
N LEU A 150 -14.39 -10.14 9.34
CA LEU A 150 -14.49 -10.51 7.93
C LEU A 150 -13.66 -11.76 7.57
N GLY A 151 -12.85 -12.28 8.48
CA GLY A 151 -11.96 -13.41 8.23
C GLY A 151 -10.86 -13.12 7.18
N LEU A 152 -10.66 -11.85 6.84
CA LEU A 152 -9.63 -11.40 5.88
C LEU A 152 -8.23 -11.59 6.46
N CYS A 153 -8.15 -11.56 7.77
CA CYS A 153 -6.91 -11.60 8.52
C CYS A 153 -7.06 -12.78 9.47
N ALA A 154 -6.98 -13.98 8.89
CA ALA A 154 -6.79 -15.16 9.71
C ALA A 154 -5.59 -14.88 10.61
N SER A 155 -5.75 -15.08 11.91
CA SER A 155 -4.72 -14.89 12.95
C SER A 155 -3.38 -15.61 12.68
N SER A 156 -3.28 -16.36 11.58
CA SER A 156 -2.08 -16.93 10.97
C SER A 156 -1.24 -15.96 10.11
N SER A 157 -1.68 -14.73 9.80
CA SER A 157 -0.91 -13.77 8.97
C SER A 157 -0.21 -12.65 9.76
N LEU A 158 -0.33 -12.61 11.09
CA LEU A 158 0.28 -11.56 11.92
C LEU A 158 1.75 -11.77 12.28
N GLY A 159 2.39 -12.81 11.74
CA GLY A 159 3.84 -12.95 11.81
C GLY A 159 4.38 -13.08 10.41
N SER A 160 4.84 -12.00 9.81
CA SER A 160 5.80 -12.14 8.72
C SER A 160 7.02 -12.83 9.34
N VAL A 161 7.28 -14.07 8.95
CA VAL A 161 8.38 -14.87 9.46
C VAL A 161 9.62 -14.46 8.66
N PRO A 162 10.64 -13.89 9.32
CA PRO A 162 11.89 -13.61 8.65
C PRO A 162 12.55 -14.93 8.27
N ILE A 163 12.86 -15.05 6.99
CA ILE A 163 13.67 -16.13 6.46
C ILE A 163 14.98 -15.54 5.94
N SER A 164 16.09 -16.24 6.15
CA SER A 164 17.39 -15.83 5.64
C SER A 164 18.19 -17.03 5.14
N GLY A 165 19.18 -16.77 4.30
CA GLY A 165 20.05 -17.81 3.81
C GLY A 165 21.25 -17.27 3.05
N THR A 166 22.09 -18.19 2.57
CA THR A 166 23.29 -17.86 1.80
C THR A 166 23.38 -18.66 0.52
N VAL A 167 23.94 -18.06 -0.54
CA VAL A 167 24.29 -18.75 -1.77
C VAL A 167 25.73 -18.39 -2.12
N SER A 168 26.55 -19.40 -2.40
CA SER A 168 27.93 -19.20 -2.86
C SER A 168 28.02 -19.51 -4.35
N VAL A 169 28.50 -18.54 -5.14
CA VAL A 169 28.63 -18.68 -6.60
C VAL A 169 30.02 -18.28 -7.08
N SER A 170 30.47 -18.87 -8.19
CA SER A 170 31.68 -18.47 -8.89
C SER A 170 31.32 -18.05 -10.31
N LEU A 171 31.62 -16.79 -10.64
CA LEU A 171 31.36 -16.22 -11.96
C LEU A 171 32.34 -15.08 -12.23
N ALA A 172 32.99 -15.13 -13.40
CA ALA A 172 33.89 -14.08 -13.85
C ALA A 172 33.14 -12.99 -14.64
N GLY A 173 33.64 -11.75 -14.58
CA GLY A 173 33.14 -10.67 -15.44
C GLY A 173 31.80 -10.04 -15.01
N VAL A 174 31.21 -10.46 -13.89
CA VAL A 174 30.01 -9.86 -13.32
C VAL A 174 30.35 -8.82 -12.26
N SER A 175 29.63 -7.71 -12.20
CA SER A 175 29.69 -6.76 -11.09
C SER A 175 28.81 -7.21 -9.91
N ALA A 176 29.10 -6.74 -8.70
CA ALA A 176 28.26 -7.06 -7.52
C ALA A 176 26.80 -6.66 -7.71
N GLN A 177 26.55 -5.49 -8.34
CA GLN A 177 25.20 -4.97 -8.58
C GLN A 177 24.44 -5.81 -9.61
N GLN A 178 25.07 -6.20 -10.73
CA GLN A 178 24.44 -7.10 -11.70
C GLN A 178 24.10 -8.46 -11.07
N LEU A 179 25.01 -9.00 -10.27
CA LEU A 179 24.77 -10.25 -9.57
C LEU A 179 23.63 -10.12 -8.55
N ALA A 180 23.55 -9.01 -7.81
CA ALA A 180 22.47 -8.76 -6.86
C ALA A 180 21.09 -8.73 -7.53
N VAL A 181 20.96 -8.02 -8.66
CA VAL A 181 19.70 -7.94 -9.43
C VAL A 181 19.27 -9.31 -9.95
N ALA A 182 20.19 -10.04 -10.59
CA ALA A 182 19.88 -11.37 -11.11
C ALA A 182 19.57 -12.37 -10.00
N MET A 183 20.30 -12.30 -8.87
CA MET A 183 20.08 -13.17 -7.73
C MET A 183 18.74 -12.90 -7.05
N LYS A 184 18.35 -11.63 -6.88
CA LYS A 184 17.04 -11.27 -6.32
C LYS A 184 15.90 -11.82 -7.17
N ALA A 185 15.97 -11.68 -8.50
CA ALA A 185 14.98 -12.27 -9.40
C ALA A 185 14.96 -13.81 -9.34
N ALA A 186 16.13 -14.45 -9.35
CA ALA A 186 16.24 -15.90 -9.32
C ALA A 186 15.74 -16.49 -7.99
N LEU A 187 16.10 -15.89 -6.85
CA LEU A 187 15.66 -16.32 -5.52
C LEU A 187 14.16 -16.12 -5.31
N ALA A 188 13.60 -14.97 -5.73
CA ALA A 188 12.16 -14.72 -5.67
C ALA A 188 11.39 -15.81 -6.44
N GLN A 189 11.83 -16.12 -7.67
CA GLN A 189 11.23 -17.18 -8.49
C GLN A 189 11.43 -18.57 -7.89
N ALA A 190 12.65 -18.88 -7.40
CA ALA A 190 12.99 -20.19 -6.88
C ALA A 190 12.22 -20.51 -5.60
N LEU A 191 12.17 -19.56 -4.66
CA LEU A 191 11.57 -19.75 -3.34
C LEU A 191 10.06 -19.46 -3.32
N GLY A 192 9.50 -18.93 -4.41
CA GLY A 192 8.09 -18.52 -4.47
C GLY A 192 7.79 -17.31 -3.59
N ILE A 193 8.75 -16.38 -3.49
CA ILE A 193 8.69 -15.21 -2.62
C ILE A 193 8.48 -13.96 -3.49
N PRO A 194 7.64 -12.99 -3.07
CA PRO A 194 7.51 -11.73 -3.77
C PRO A 194 8.84 -11.01 -3.97
N HIS A 195 9.06 -10.44 -5.15
CA HIS A 195 10.30 -9.72 -5.45
C HIS A 195 10.52 -8.51 -4.52
N SER A 196 9.43 -7.88 -4.07
CA SER A 196 9.45 -6.73 -3.15
C SER A 196 9.93 -7.09 -1.74
N SER A 197 9.66 -8.30 -1.25
CA SER A 197 10.01 -8.69 0.14
C SER A 197 11.42 -9.23 0.30
N LEU A 198 12.18 -9.41 -0.79
CA LEU A 198 13.50 -10.00 -0.78
C LEU A 198 14.61 -8.94 -0.81
N VAL A 199 15.50 -8.96 0.18
CA VAL A 199 16.73 -8.17 0.24
C VAL A 199 17.92 -9.09 -0.06
N VAL A 200 18.87 -8.62 -0.88
CA VAL A 200 20.02 -9.41 -1.33
C VAL A 200 21.30 -8.59 -1.21
N THR A 201 22.29 -9.14 -0.49
CA THR A 201 23.60 -8.52 -0.28
C THR A 201 24.71 -9.40 -0.87
N VAL A 202 25.54 -8.83 -1.74
CA VAL A 202 26.57 -9.55 -2.51
C VAL A 202 27.97 -9.13 -2.05
N THR A 203 28.75 -10.08 -1.56
CA THR A 203 30.12 -9.84 -1.07
C THR A 203 31.12 -10.68 -1.87
N SER A 204 32.14 -10.04 -2.45
CA SER A 204 33.22 -10.77 -3.12
C SER A 204 34.18 -11.38 -2.10
N SER A 205 34.47 -12.67 -2.22
CA SER A 205 35.56 -13.32 -1.48
C SER A 205 36.83 -13.29 -2.32
N ARG A 206 37.68 -12.29 -2.11
CA ARG A 206 38.98 -12.24 -2.78
C ARG A 206 39.98 -13.06 -1.94
N ARG A 207 40.33 -14.27 -2.40
CA ARG A 207 41.60 -14.87 -1.95
C ARG A 207 42.73 -13.95 -2.40
N LEU A 208 43.55 -13.46 -1.46
CA LEU A 208 44.81 -12.81 -1.80
C LEU A 208 45.60 -13.76 -2.73
N ALA A 209 45.73 -13.40 -4.00
CA ALA A 209 46.58 -14.11 -4.96
C ALA A 209 47.38 -13.07 -5.75
N ASP A 210 48.69 -13.08 -5.52
CA ASP A 210 49.72 -12.16 -6.01
C ASP A 210 50.03 -12.24 -7.53
N ASP A 211 49.11 -12.73 -8.38
CA ASP A 211 49.39 -12.89 -9.80
C ASP A 211 48.27 -12.39 -10.73
N PRO A 212 48.44 -11.20 -11.37
CA PRO A 212 47.44 -10.64 -12.30
C PRO A 212 47.28 -11.42 -13.61
N SER A 213 48.12 -12.42 -13.89
CA SER A 213 48.06 -13.22 -15.13
C SER A 213 47.10 -14.41 -15.08
N ARG A 214 46.57 -14.77 -13.89
CA ARG A 214 45.53 -15.80 -13.72
C ARG A 214 44.28 -15.20 -13.10
N ARG A 215 43.41 -14.61 -13.93
CA ARG A 215 42.06 -14.22 -13.52
C ARG A 215 41.21 -15.48 -13.28
N LEU A 216 41.36 -16.07 -12.10
CA LEU A 216 40.44 -17.09 -11.62
C LEU A 216 39.04 -16.50 -11.50
N ALA A 217 38.02 -17.34 -11.68
CA ALA A 217 36.63 -16.94 -11.48
C ALA A 217 36.48 -16.31 -10.07
N THR A 218 35.80 -15.17 -10.01
CA THR A 218 35.58 -14.48 -8.73
C THR A 218 34.52 -15.26 -7.96
N SER A 219 34.84 -15.61 -6.71
CA SER A 219 33.88 -16.23 -5.80
C SER A 219 33.09 -15.16 -5.07
N TRP A 220 31.77 -15.31 -5.09
CA TRP A 220 30.81 -14.41 -4.46
C TRP A 220 30.06 -15.17 -3.38
N ARG A 221 29.91 -14.54 -2.22
CA ARG A 221 28.95 -14.95 -1.20
C ARG A 221 27.78 -13.99 -1.28
N VAL A 222 26.59 -14.54 -1.39
CA VAL A 222 25.35 -13.77 -1.42
C VAL A 222 24.52 -14.15 -0.19
N THR A 223 24.16 -13.17 0.61
CA THR A 223 23.18 -13.33 1.70
C THR A 223 21.85 -12.79 1.22
N TYR A 224 20.76 -13.41 1.66
CA TYR A 224 19.41 -12.92 1.38
C TYR A 224 18.55 -13.01 2.64
N GLN A 225 17.59 -12.09 2.73
CA GLN A 225 16.59 -12.04 3.79
C GLN A 225 15.24 -11.67 3.18
N ALA A 226 14.17 -12.29 3.66
CA ALA A 226 12.81 -11.92 3.29
C ALA A 226 11.86 -12.07 4.47
N TYR A 227 10.81 -11.27 4.47
CA TYR A 227 9.69 -11.39 5.39
C TYR A 227 8.50 -11.95 4.61
N VAL A 228 8.02 -13.12 5.03
CA VAL A 228 6.95 -13.86 4.33
C VAL A 228 5.98 -14.45 5.34
N ASP A 229 4.75 -14.77 4.95
CA ASP A 229 3.84 -15.48 5.84
C ASP A 229 4.39 -16.87 6.21
N ALA A 230 3.91 -17.44 7.31
CA ALA A 230 4.40 -18.73 7.83
C ALA A 230 4.24 -19.89 6.83
N ALA A 231 3.21 -19.89 5.98
CA ALA A 231 3.00 -20.94 4.99
C ALA A 231 3.99 -20.81 3.83
N THR A 232 4.26 -19.57 3.39
CA THR A 232 5.33 -19.26 2.42
C THR A 232 6.70 -19.58 2.99
N ALA A 233 6.99 -19.26 4.26
CA ALA A 233 8.25 -19.62 4.92
C ALA A 233 8.46 -21.15 4.95
N ALA A 234 7.43 -21.91 5.29
CA ALA A 234 7.48 -23.37 5.28
C ALA A 234 7.71 -23.94 3.88
N SER A 235 7.03 -23.38 2.87
CA SER A 235 7.20 -23.77 1.46
C SER A 235 8.59 -23.43 0.94
N ALA A 236 9.10 -22.22 1.22
CA ALA A 236 10.44 -21.78 0.88
C ALA A 236 11.52 -22.65 1.55
N GLY A 237 11.30 -23.08 2.81
CA GLY A 237 12.18 -24.01 3.51
C GLY A 237 12.26 -25.38 2.82
N ALA A 238 11.12 -25.92 2.38
CA ALA A 238 11.09 -27.17 1.62
C ALA A 238 11.81 -27.05 0.27
N VAL A 239 11.61 -25.95 -0.45
CA VAL A 239 12.29 -25.69 -1.72
C VAL A 239 13.80 -25.50 -1.51
N SER A 240 14.21 -24.73 -0.51
CA SER A 240 15.63 -24.53 -0.18
C SER A 240 16.37 -25.85 0.07
N ASN A 241 15.75 -26.78 0.80
CA ASN A 241 16.32 -28.12 1.00
C ASN A 241 16.51 -28.90 -0.33
N SER A 242 15.58 -28.74 -1.27
CA SER A 242 15.71 -29.31 -2.61
C SER A 242 16.83 -28.64 -3.42
N LEU A 243 16.97 -27.32 -3.34
CA LEU A 243 18.03 -26.57 -4.04
C LEU A 243 19.43 -26.84 -3.47
N ASN A 244 19.53 -27.10 -2.16
CA ASN A 244 20.77 -27.55 -1.54
C ASN A 244 21.18 -28.95 -2.05
N THR A 245 20.20 -29.85 -2.22
CA THR A 245 20.45 -31.21 -2.73
C THR A 245 20.81 -31.22 -4.22
N ASP A 246 20.22 -30.33 -5.02
CA ASP A 246 20.51 -30.18 -6.44
C ASP A 246 20.69 -28.70 -6.86
N PRO A 247 21.91 -28.14 -6.65
CA PRO A 247 22.20 -26.76 -7.00
C PRO A 247 22.09 -26.44 -8.50
N ALA A 248 22.05 -27.45 -9.38
CA ALA A 248 21.94 -27.25 -10.82
C ALA A 248 20.58 -26.64 -11.21
N ILE A 249 19.53 -26.95 -10.45
CA ILE A 249 18.19 -26.37 -10.65
C ILE A 249 18.27 -24.84 -10.46
N PHE A 250 18.87 -24.39 -9.36
CA PHE A 250 19.03 -22.96 -9.09
C PHE A 250 20.00 -22.30 -10.08
N ALA A 251 21.08 -23.00 -10.46
CA ALA A 251 22.04 -22.50 -11.45
C ALA A 251 21.38 -22.19 -12.81
N ALA A 252 20.43 -23.02 -13.25
CA ALA A 252 19.68 -22.79 -14.49
C ALA A 252 18.79 -21.53 -14.42
N GLN A 253 18.12 -21.31 -13.28
CA GLN A 253 17.30 -20.12 -13.05
C GLN A 253 18.18 -18.86 -13.00
N LEU A 254 19.27 -18.89 -12.22
CA LEU A 254 20.20 -17.77 -12.12
C LEU A 254 20.87 -17.46 -13.47
N SER A 255 21.23 -18.48 -14.26
CA SER A 255 21.76 -18.30 -15.61
C SER A 255 20.77 -17.56 -16.51
N THR A 256 19.47 -17.89 -16.41
CA THR A 256 18.43 -17.23 -17.20
C THR A 256 18.34 -15.74 -16.85
N GLN A 257 18.35 -15.41 -15.55
CA GLN A 257 18.28 -14.02 -15.07
C GLN A 257 19.54 -13.22 -15.41
N LEU A 258 20.73 -13.84 -15.37
CA LEU A 258 22.00 -13.20 -15.78
C LEU A 258 22.03 -12.87 -17.26
N VAL A 259 21.58 -13.80 -18.12
CA VAL A 259 21.50 -13.58 -19.58
C VAL A 259 20.51 -12.45 -19.90
N ALA A 260 19.39 -12.37 -19.18
CA ALA A 260 18.39 -11.31 -19.36
C ALA A 260 18.97 -9.90 -19.10
N ILE A 261 19.96 -9.77 -18.22
CA ILE A 261 20.67 -8.50 -17.95
C ILE A 261 22.00 -8.36 -18.73
N GLY A 262 22.23 -9.20 -19.75
CA GLY A 262 23.39 -9.10 -20.64
C GLY A 262 24.70 -9.67 -20.09
N VAL A 263 24.65 -10.52 -19.05
CA VAL A 263 25.82 -11.19 -18.48
C VAL A 263 25.97 -12.60 -19.05
N ASP A 264 27.16 -12.95 -19.53
CA ASP A 264 27.48 -14.31 -19.96
C ASP A 264 27.55 -15.25 -18.74
N ALA A 265 26.62 -16.20 -18.67
CA ALA A 265 26.50 -17.17 -17.59
C ALA A 265 27.11 -18.54 -17.91
N SER A 266 27.81 -18.69 -19.05
CA SER A 266 28.38 -19.98 -19.48
C SER A 266 29.40 -20.57 -18.49
N ALA A 267 30.02 -19.73 -17.65
CA ALA A 267 30.95 -20.12 -16.60
C ALA A 267 30.37 -20.08 -15.18
N LEU A 268 29.04 -19.96 -15.03
CA LEU A 268 28.38 -19.93 -13.73
C LEU A 268 28.52 -21.28 -13.02
N ILE A 269 29.03 -21.24 -11.79
CA ILE A 269 29.05 -22.38 -10.89
C ILE A 269 28.38 -21.97 -9.58
N VAL A 270 27.25 -22.58 -9.25
CA VAL A 270 26.67 -22.51 -7.89
C VAL A 270 27.39 -23.54 -7.03
N GLN A 271 28.16 -23.07 -6.07
CA GLN A 271 29.01 -23.91 -5.23
C GLN A 271 28.23 -24.50 -4.06
N ASP A 272 27.35 -23.69 -3.48
CA ASP A 272 26.58 -24.04 -2.29
C ASP A 272 25.30 -23.20 -2.22
N PHE A 273 24.22 -23.83 -1.75
CA PHE A 273 22.97 -23.17 -1.39
C PHE A 273 22.74 -23.46 0.09
N GLY A 274 23.15 -22.52 0.93
CA GLY A 274 23.06 -22.63 2.38
C GLY A 274 21.63 -22.92 2.82
N GLN A 275 21.51 -23.62 3.95
CA GLN A 275 20.20 -23.93 4.53
C GLN A 275 19.44 -22.63 4.82
N LEU A 276 18.14 -22.61 4.48
CA LEU A 276 17.26 -21.52 4.84
C LEU A 276 17.03 -21.55 6.36
N GLU A 277 17.34 -20.45 7.02
CA GLU A 277 17.00 -20.22 8.42
C GLU A 277 15.65 -19.52 8.48
N VAL A 278 14.72 -20.12 9.22
CA VAL A 278 13.40 -19.55 9.50
C VAL A 278 13.46 -19.12 10.96
N SER A 279 13.58 -17.82 11.23
CA SER A 279 13.63 -17.37 12.62
C SER A 279 12.21 -17.40 13.18
N SER A 280 11.97 -18.32 14.10
CA SER A 280 10.72 -18.36 14.84
C SER A 280 10.66 -17.14 15.76
N MET A 281 9.71 -16.22 15.53
CA MET A 281 9.28 -15.24 16.54
C MET A 281 8.51 -15.99 17.64
N THR A 282 9.17 -16.87 18.38
CA THR A 282 8.61 -17.49 19.58
C THR A 282 9.28 -16.88 20.78
N GLU A 283 8.83 -15.68 21.18
CA GLU A 283 8.98 -15.21 22.55
C GLU A 283 8.03 -14.04 22.83
N GLY A 284 7.18 -14.18 23.86
CA GLY A 284 6.69 -13.02 24.61
C GLY A 284 5.20 -12.93 24.93
N VAL A 285 4.29 -13.16 23.98
CA VAL A 285 2.88 -12.82 24.22
C VAL A 285 2.11 -14.03 24.76
N ASN A 286 2.41 -14.39 26.01
CA ASN A 286 1.50 -15.19 26.83
C ASN A 286 0.33 -14.27 27.21
N ILE A 287 -0.71 -14.21 26.37
CA ILE A 287 -1.99 -13.62 26.79
C ILE A 287 -2.55 -14.56 27.84
N SER A 288 -2.14 -14.36 29.10
CA SER A 288 -2.89 -14.92 30.21
C SER A 288 -4.28 -14.30 30.12
N ASP A 289 -5.26 -15.18 29.91
CA ASP A 289 -6.69 -14.93 29.93
C ASP A 289 -7.09 -14.25 31.26
N ASP A 290 -6.88 -12.93 31.35
CA ASP A 290 -7.26 -12.10 32.49
C ASP A 290 -8.72 -11.65 32.33
N SER A 291 -9.61 -12.65 32.29
CA SER A 291 -11.07 -12.46 32.29
C SER A 291 -11.61 -11.88 33.61
N ASP A 292 -10.74 -11.57 34.59
CA ASP A 292 -11.11 -11.00 35.88
C ASP A 292 -11.12 -9.45 35.91
N GLN A 293 -10.58 -8.75 34.91
CA GLN A 293 -10.57 -7.27 34.87
C GLN A 293 -11.90 -6.67 34.34
N ALA A 294 -12.77 -7.45 33.68
CA ALA A 294 -14.06 -6.97 33.16
C ALA A 294 -15.18 -6.86 34.23
N ARG A 295 -14.89 -7.17 35.51
CA ARG A 295 -15.89 -7.22 36.59
C ARG A 295 -15.91 -5.99 37.52
N LEU A 296 -15.06 -4.99 37.30
CA LEU A 296 -14.94 -3.83 38.22
C LEU A 296 -15.44 -2.48 37.69
N LEU A 297 -16.13 -2.43 36.53
CA LEU A 297 -16.70 -1.19 35.97
C LEU A 297 -18.24 -1.17 35.92
N ARG A 298 -18.89 -1.75 36.95
CA ARG A 298 -20.31 -1.46 37.25
C ARG A 298 -20.51 -1.30 38.74
N THR A 299 -20.15 -0.13 39.24
CA THR A 299 -20.86 0.47 40.36
C THR A 299 -21.34 1.83 39.89
N GLU A 300 -22.64 1.87 39.59
CA GLU A 300 -23.43 3.09 39.66
C GLU A 300 -23.18 3.71 41.03
N ASP A 301 -22.66 4.93 41.06
CA ASP A 301 -23.06 5.89 42.07
C ASP A 301 -23.01 7.29 41.47
N SER A 302 -24.21 7.85 41.39
CA SER A 302 -24.44 9.28 41.36
C SER A 302 -23.72 9.92 42.53
N ASP A 303 -22.82 10.86 42.27
CA ASP A 303 -22.86 12.18 42.91
C ASP A 303 -21.91 13.14 42.20
N ALA A 304 -22.48 14.29 41.88
CA ALA A 304 -21.81 15.43 41.29
C ALA A 304 -21.11 16.26 42.37
N ASP A 305 -20.19 17.11 41.88
CA ASP A 305 -19.49 18.21 42.54
C ASP A 305 -18.11 17.94 43.16
N GLU A 306 -17.25 18.93 42.93
CA GLU A 306 -16.01 19.25 43.65
C GLU A 306 -14.69 18.57 43.23
N LEU A 307 -13.98 19.17 42.25
CA LEU A 307 -12.78 19.99 42.51
C LEU A 307 -12.02 20.34 41.21
N ALA A 308 -11.98 21.64 40.94
CA ALA A 308 -11.05 22.26 40.01
C ALA A 308 -9.67 22.49 40.68
N GLN A 309 -8.65 22.60 39.83
CA GLN A 309 -7.31 23.18 40.06
C GLN A 309 -6.19 22.23 40.55
N ALA A 310 -5.52 21.59 39.58
CA ALA A 310 -4.07 21.46 39.58
C ALA A 310 -3.54 21.41 38.13
N SER A 311 -3.04 22.55 37.68
CA SER A 311 -2.32 22.74 36.42
C SER A 311 -0.91 22.14 36.49
N GLY A 312 -0.62 21.18 35.61
CA GLY A 312 0.73 20.69 35.31
C GLY A 312 0.74 20.02 33.92
N PRO A 313 1.52 20.52 32.93
CA PRO A 313 1.54 19.97 31.59
C PRO A 313 2.70 18.99 31.46
N ALA A 314 2.51 17.69 31.75
CA ALA A 314 3.49 16.64 31.40
C ALA A 314 3.03 15.18 31.62
N ARG A 315 1.76 14.87 31.88
CA ARG A 315 1.34 13.48 32.22
C ARG A 315 0.02 13.02 31.59
N ARG A 316 -0.20 13.33 30.31
CA ARG A 316 -1.35 12.81 29.55
C ARG A 316 -0.99 12.34 28.14
N LEU A 317 0.03 11.49 28.01
CA LEU A 317 0.29 10.73 26.78
C LEU A 317 0.20 9.20 26.96
N SER A 318 -0.01 8.68 28.18
CA SER A 318 -0.04 7.24 28.44
C SER A 318 -1.41 6.58 28.20
N SER A 319 -2.29 7.16 27.38
CA SER A 319 -3.57 6.52 26.98
C SER A 319 -3.85 6.55 25.48
N MET A 320 -2.83 6.80 24.64
CA MET A 320 -2.96 6.85 23.18
C MET A 320 -2.42 5.60 22.45
N ALA A 321 -1.84 4.64 23.16
CA ALA A 321 -1.37 3.38 22.56
C ALA A 321 -2.46 2.28 22.61
N ASN A 322 -3.69 2.58 22.18
CA ASN A 322 -4.38 1.54 21.42
C ASN A 322 -3.63 1.50 20.09
N LEU A 323 -2.53 0.75 20.06
CA LEU A 323 -1.87 0.34 18.83
C LEU A 323 -2.92 -0.44 18.07
N THR A 324 -3.72 0.25 17.27
CA THR A 324 -4.68 -0.39 16.38
C THR A 324 -3.82 -1.22 15.45
N ALA A 325 -3.77 -2.52 15.69
CA ALA A 325 -3.11 -3.42 14.78
C ALA A 325 -3.84 -3.31 13.43
N TRP A 326 -3.07 -3.26 12.35
CA TRP A 326 -3.60 -3.11 11.01
C TRP A 326 -3.52 -4.43 10.29
N CYS A 327 -4.60 -4.81 9.62
CA CYS A 327 -4.51 -5.83 8.62
C CYS A 327 -4.14 -5.20 7.28
N ARG A 328 -2.89 -5.42 6.88
CA ARG A 328 -2.34 -4.89 5.63
C ARG A 328 -2.95 -5.62 4.44
N GLY A 329 -3.47 -4.83 3.51
CA GLY A 329 -3.86 -5.22 2.17
C GLY A 329 -2.72 -5.12 1.17
N PRO A 330 -3.04 -4.94 -0.12
CA PRO A 330 -2.05 -4.76 -1.17
C PRO A 330 -1.14 -3.55 -0.92
N LEU A 331 0.14 -3.70 -1.25
CA LEU A 331 1.07 -2.58 -1.38
C LEU A 331 0.68 -1.76 -2.61
N LEU A 332 0.31 -0.50 -2.39
CA LEU A 332 -0.05 0.44 -3.45
C LEU A 332 1.18 1.09 -4.07
N GLY A 333 2.21 1.37 -3.26
CA GLY A 333 3.43 1.99 -3.76
C GLY A 333 4.55 2.09 -2.72
N ASN A 334 5.77 2.26 -3.22
CA ASN A 334 6.95 2.64 -2.44
C ASN A 334 7.45 3.99 -2.97
N VAL A 335 7.59 4.94 -2.07
CA VAL A 335 7.99 6.32 -2.37
C VAL A 335 9.29 6.63 -1.64
N SER A 336 10.32 7.07 -2.35
CA SER A 336 11.60 7.45 -1.75
C SER A 336 11.45 8.67 -0.83
N VAL A 337 12.30 8.77 0.20
CA VAL A 337 12.42 9.99 1.01
C VAL A 337 12.63 11.25 0.14
N GLY A 338 12.06 12.39 0.56
CA GLY A 338 11.99 13.63 -0.18
C GLY A 338 10.76 13.76 -1.09
N ASN A 339 10.00 12.68 -1.28
CA ASN A 339 8.72 12.68 -1.98
C ASN A 339 7.61 12.32 -0.99
N SER A 340 6.62 13.20 -0.86
CA SER A 340 5.54 13.06 0.12
C SER A 340 4.16 12.90 -0.52
N SER A 341 4.14 12.27 -1.69
CA SER A 341 2.92 12.02 -2.47
C SER A 341 2.97 10.72 -3.25
N LEU A 342 1.82 10.04 -3.39
CA LEU A 342 1.61 8.86 -4.22
C LEU A 342 0.34 9.06 -5.06
N GLU A 343 0.46 8.96 -6.38
CA GLU A 343 -0.70 8.91 -7.28
C GLU A 343 -1.29 7.49 -7.27
N LEU A 344 -2.56 7.39 -6.90
CA LEU A 344 -3.35 6.18 -7.01
C LEU A 344 -4.13 6.24 -8.35
N PRO A 345 -4.11 5.15 -9.14
CA PRO A 345 -4.91 5.11 -10.37
C PRO A 345 -6.39 5.27 -10.03
N ALA A 346 -7.18 5.76 -10.99
CA ALA A 346 -8.63 5.64 -10.91
C ALA A 346 -9.04 4.15 -10.83
N ASP A 347 -10.22 3.89 -10.29
CA ASP A 347 -10.83 2.57 -10.19
C ASP A 347 -10.04 1.61 -9.26
N LEU A 348 -9.29 2.16 -8.30
CA LEU A 348 -8.59 1.36 -7.30
C LEU A 348 -9.59 0.87 -6.26
N GLN A 349 -10.07 -0.36 -6.42
CA GLN A 349 -11.02 -0.97 -5.49
C GLN A 349 -10.64 -0.77 -4.01
N LEU A 350 -11.50 -0.06 -3.28
CA LEU A 350 -11.39 0.17 -1.84
C LEU A 350 -11.78 -1.09 -1.07
N SER A 351 -12.93 -1.69 -1.40
CA SER A 351 -13.48 -2.84 -0.67
C SER A 351 -12.55 -4.07 -0.74
N PRO A 352 -12.27 -4.74 0.39
CA PRO A 352 -12.91 -4.60 1.70
C PRO A 352 -12.25 -3.58 2.64
N TYR A 353 -11.24 -2.84 2.19
CA TYR A 353 -10.45 -1.93 3.01
C TYR A 353 -11.18 -0.62 3.33
N SER A 354 -10.73 0.07 4.38
CA SER A 354 -11.29 1.38 4.78
C SER A 354 -10.23 2.43 5.08
N HIS A 355 -8.95 2.03 5.10
CA HIS A 355 -7.84 2.90 5.45
C HIS A 355 -6.71 2.82 4.45
N LEU A 356 -5.95 3.91 4.36
CA LEU A 356 -4.61 3.94 3.79
C LEU A 356 -3.62 4.06 4.95
N VAL A 357 -2.58 3.22 4.94
CA VAL A 357 -1.51 3.24 5.94
C VAL A 357 -0.18 3.51 5.28
N ILE A 358 0.66 4.33 5.92
CA ILE A 358 1.99 4.71 5.46
C ILE A 358 2.99 4.31 6.53
N TYR A 359 3.95 3.48 6.13
CA TYR A 359 5.07 3.07 6.97
C TYR A 359 6.35 3.70 6.44
N ALA A 360 7.12 4.38 7.28
CA ALA A 360 8.51 4.70 6.94
C ALA A 360 9.36 3.42 7.04
N ALA A 361 10.42 3.35 6.25
CA ALA A 361 11.36 2.23 6.28
C ALA A 361 12.79 2.73 6.23
N SER A 362 13.65 2.08 7.01
CA SER A 362 15.08 2.36 7.09
C SER A 362 15.91 1.31 6.35
N GLY A 363 17.23 1.37 6.55
CA GLY A 363 18.14 0.31 6.09
C GLY A 363 17.95 -1.00 6.84
N LEU A 364 17.30 -0.98 8.01
CA LEU A 364 17.03 -2.16 8.82
C LEU A 364 15.68 -2.79 8.47
N GLU A 365 14.60 -2.04 8.67
CA GLU A 365 13.24 -2.55 8.46
C GLU A 365 12.20 -1.44 8.21
N GLU A 366 11.00 -1.89 7.86
CA GLU A 366 9.80 -1.04 7.83
C GLU A 366 9.29 -0.89 9.25
N GLN A 367 8.89 0.34 9.63
CA GLN A 367 8.32 0.60 10.95
C GLN A 367 7.12 -0.32 11.22
N THR A 368 6.83 -0.59 12.48
CA THR A 368 5.69 -1.39 12.95
C THR A 368 4.46 -0.51 13.20
N THR A 369 4.65 0.76 13.56
CA THR A 369 3.56 1.69 13.88
C THR A 369 3.29 2.70 12.76
N PRO A 370 2.31 2.50 11.85
CA PRO A 370 2.11 3.36 10.69
C PRO A 370 1.46 4.71 11.05
N ALA A 371 1.61 5.67 10.13
CA ALA A 371 0.62 6.73 9.97
C ALA A 371 -0.60 6.18 9.20
N PHE A 372 -1.81 6.62 9.51
CA PHE A 372 -3.00 6.10 8.85
C PHE A 372 -4.01 7.20 8.54
N LEU A 373 -4.82 6.94 7.51
CA LEU A 373 -5.91 7.77 7.06
C LEU A 373 -7.13 6.88 6.82
N GLU A 374 -8.23 7.15 7.53
CA GLU A 374 -9.53 6.60 7.17
C GLU A 374 -9.99 7.24 5.86
N VAL A 375 -10.37 6.41 4.90
CA VAL A 375 -10.80 6.87 3.58
C VAL A 375 -12.32 6.95 3.55
N TYR A 376 -12.81 8.11 3.11
CA TYR A 376 -14.21 8.32 2.82
C TYR A 376 -14.38 8.31 1.30
N ASP A 377 -14.86 7.19 0.79
CA ASP A 377 -15.28 7.04 -0.61
C ASP A 377 -16.40 8.05 -0.94
N MET A 378 -16.26 8.71 -2.09
CA MET A 378 -17.20 9.72 -2.55
C MET A 378 -17.69 9.43 -3.97
N SER A 379 -18.92 8.92 -4.07
CA SER A 379 -19.62 8.84 -5.35
C SER A 379 -20.32 10.15 -5.72
N ALA A 380 -20.25 10.53 -6.99
CA ALA A 380 -20.92 11.72 -7.53
C ALA A 380 -21.81 11.37 -8.73
N SER A 381 -22.75 10.44 -8.59
CA SER A 381 -23.69 10.09 -9.67
C SER A 381 -24.85 11.09 -9.78
N VAL A 382 -25.28 11.41 -11.01
CA VAL A 382 -26.49 12.23 -11.25
C VAL A 382 -27.75 11.43 -10.90
N SER A 383 -28.88 12.11 -10.69
CA SER A 383 -30.14 11.45 -10.32
C SER A 383 -31.34 11.99 -11.11
N ASN A 384 -32.51 11.37 -10.94
CA ASN A 384 -33.77 11.82 -11.52
C ASN A 384 -33.72 12.07 -13.05
N LEU A 385 -33.08 11.17 -13.79
CA LEU A 385 -33.04 11.25 -15.26
C LEU A 385 -34.47 11.21 -15.83
N GLN A 386 -34.78 12.16 -16.70
CA GLN A 386 -36.04 12.26 -17.40
C GLN A 386 -35.77 12.64 -18.85
N PHE A 387 -36.51 12.05 -19.79
CA PHE A 387 -36.43 12.41 -21.20
C PHE A 387 -37.83 12.79 -21.68
N GLN A 388 -37.95 14.00 -22.22
CA GLN A 388 -39.14 14.44 -22.92
C GLN A 388 -38.87 14.40 -24.42
N GLY A 389 -39.37 13.34 -25.07
CA GLY A 389 -39.31 13.18 -26.52
C GLY A 389 -40.19 14.20 -27.24
N LYS A 390 -39.70 14.71 -28.37
CA LYS A 390 -40.36 15.71 -29.22
C LYS A 390 -40.42 15.27 -30.69
N ASP A 391 -39.70 14.23 -31.06
CA ASP A 391 -39.84 13.61 -32.38
C ASP A 391 -41.00 12.59 -32.36
N LEU A 392 -41.55 12.32 -33.55
CA LEU A 392 -42.66 11.39 -33.74
C LEU A 392 -42.24 10.13 -34.52
N ASP A 393 -40.95 10.00 -34.81
CA ASP A 393 -40.43 9.02 -35.74
C ASP A 393 -39.83 7.84 -34.99
N ALA A 394 -40.29 6.63 -35.31
CA ALA A 394 -40.10 5.49 -34.41
C ALA A 394 -38.65 5.05 -34.14
N ASP A 395 -37.74 5.45 -35.02
CA ASP A 395 -36.33 5.07 -35.02
C ASP A 395 -35.41 6.27 -34.78
N HIS A 396 -35.97 7.43 -34.45
CA HIS A 396 -35.21 8.63 -34.14
C HIS A 396 -35.44 9.07 -32.68
N LEU A 397 -34.58 9.98 -32.23
CA LEU A 397 -34.64 10.64 -30.95
C LEU A 397 -34.54 12.14 -31.22
N GLY A 398 -35.18 12.92 -30.36
CA GLY A 398 -35.12 14.37 -30.36
C GLY A 398 -35.91 14.88 -29.17
N GLY A 399 -35.34 15.78 -28.37
CA GLY A 399 -35.99 16.18 -27.12
C GLY A 399 -35.02 16.66 -26.06
N ASN A 400 -35.52 16.77 -24.83
CA ASN A 400 -34.74 17.25 -23.71
C ASN A 400 -34.49 16.08 -22.74
N LEU A 401 -33.21 15.75 -22.53
CA LEU A 401 -32.77 14.87 -21.44
C LEU A 401 -32.39 15.76 -20.25
N THR A 402 -32.98 15.52 -19.08
CA THR A 402 -32.69 16.28 -17.85
C THR A 402 -32.30 15.36 -16.71
N TRP A 403 -31.51 15.87 -15.78
CA TRP A 403 -31.11 15.19 -14.54
C TRP A 403 -30.88 16.19 -13.42
N ASP A 404 -30.91 15.70 -12.18
CA ASP A 404 -30.48 16.45 -11.01
C ASP A 404 -28.98 16.21 -10.77
N PRO A 405 -28.18 17.27 -10.56
CA PRO A 405 -26.74 17.14 -10.30
C PRO A 405 -26.46 16.43 -8.97
N PRO A 406 -25.28 15.79 -8.80
CA PRO A 406 -24.88 15.18 -7.53
C PRO A 406 -24.66 16.24 -6.44
N ALA A 407 -24.58 15.81 -5.18
CA ALA A 407 -24.35 16.71 -4.05
C ALA A 407 -22.93 17.32 -4.05
N GLN A 408 -21.93 16.60 -4.55
CA GLN A 408 -20.50 16.95 -4.55
C GLN A 408 -20.06 17.57 -5.89
N LEU A 409 -20.75 18.63 -6.31
CA LEU A 409 -20.47 19.32 -7.58
C LEU A 409 -19.02 19.80 -7.72
N GLU A 410 -18.33 20.09 -6.61
CA GLU A 410 -16.95 20.56 -6.60
C GLU A 410 -15.92 19.55 -7.14
N ARG A 411 -16.28 18.26 -7.23
CA ARG A 411 -15.42 17.20 -7.79
C ARG A 411 -15.75 16.87 -9.25
N VAL A 412 -16.90 17.34 -9.74
CA VAL A 412 -17.35 17.12 -11.11
C VAL A 412 -16.77 18.21 -12.00
N SER A 413 -16.02 17.82 -13.02
CA SER A 413 -15.45 18.71 -14.03
C SER A 413 -16.30 18.78 -15.30
N ALA A 414 -17.09 17.73 -15.60
CA ALA A 414 -18.02 17.65 -16.71
C ALA A 414 -19.05 16.53 -16.51
N TYR A 415 -20.13 16.57 -17.28
CA TYR A 415 -21.01 15.43 -17.54
C TYR A 415 -20.76 14.90 -18.93
N VAL A 416 -20.79 13.57 -19.11
CA VAL A 416 -20.64 12.94 -20.42
C VAL A 416 -21.89 12.13 -20.72
N VAL A 417 -22.59 12.48 -21.80
CA VAL A 417 -23.86 11.88 -22.17
C VAL A 417 -23.64 10.95 -23.36
N TYR A 418 -24.11 9.71 -23.25
CA TYR A 418 -24.04 8.73 -24.33
C TYR A 418 -25.41 8.11 -24.61
N LEU A 419 -25.57 7.62 -25.84
CA LEU A 419 -26.50 6.54 -26.17
C LEU A 419 -25.81 5.20 -25.91
N ALA A 420 -26.51 4.22 -25.34
CA ALA A 420 -25.94 2.90 -25.04
C ALA A 420 -26.94 1.76 -25.28
N GLU A 421 -26.41 0.54 -25.47
CA GLU A 421 -27.19 -0.69 -25.63
C GLU A 421 -27.60 -1.33 -24.29
N SER A 422 -27.13 -0.78 -23.16
CA SER A 422 -27.50 -1.20 -21.82
C SER A 422 -27.40 -0.08 -20.80
N ALA A 423 -28.04 -0.26 -19.65
CA ALA A 423 -27.92 0.65 -18.50
C ALA A 423 -26.48 0.74 -17.94
N PHE A 424 -25.59 -0.20 -18.27
CA PHE A 424 -24.19 -0.20 -17.87
C PHE A 424 -23.27 0.44 -18.93
N GLY A 425 -23.83 1.06 -19.96
CA GLY A 425 -23.03 1.77 -20.97
C GLY A 425 -22.36 0.87 -22.02
N LEU A 426 -22.87 -0.34 -22.27
CA LEU A 426 -22.32 -1.19 -23.33
C LEU A 426 -22.52 -0.57 -24.71
N HIS A 427 -21.49 -0.66 -25.55
CA HIS A 427 -21.45 -0.12 -26.92
C HIS A 427 -21.93 1.34 -27.00
N ARG A 428 -21.32 2.24 -26.24
CA ARG A 428 -21.75 3.64 -26.16
C ARG A 428 -21.41 4.49 -27.38
N TYR A 429 -22.28 5.44 -27.71
CA TYR A 429 -22.08 6.51 -28.69
C TYR A 429 -22.17 7.87 -28.00
N LEU A 430 -21.10 8.67 -28.08
CA LEU A 430 -21.02 9.98 -27.43
C LEU A 430 -22.01 10.94 -28.06
N LEU A 431 -22.89 11.50 -27.23
CA LEU A 431 -23.83 12.53 -27.63
C LEU A 431 -23.22 13.92 -27.39
N ASP A 432 -22.87 14.23 -26.14
CA ASP A 432 -22.21 15.49 -25.77
C ASP A 432 -21.39 15.38 -24.47
N GLU A 433 -20.51 16.36 -24.25
CA GLU A 433 -19.79 16.61 -23.00
C GLU A 433 -20.11 18.02 -22.48
N LEU A 434 -20.74 18.10 -21.31
CA LEU A 434 -21.36 19.30 -20.78
C LEU A 434 -20.62 19.81 -19.52
N PRO A 435 -20.61 21.13 -19.25
CA PRO A 435 -20.03 21.66 -18.03
C PRO A 435 -20.80 21.22 -16.77
N PRO A 436 -20.18 21.23 -15.58
CA PRO A 436 -20.71 20.62 -14.36
C PRO A 436 -21.92 21.34 -13.76
N ASP A 437 -22.23 22.55 -14.23
CA ASP A 437 -23.44 23.30 -13.90
C ASP A 437 -24.64 22.97 -14.82
N SER A 438 -24.48 22.04 -15.76
CA SER A 438 -25.55 21.57 -16.65
C SER A 438 -26.45 20.52 -15.99
N GLY A 439 -27.76 20.63 -16.21
CA GLY A 439 -28.76 19.61 -15.82
C GLY A 439 -29.68 19.23 -16.97
N LEU A 440 -29.29 19.57 -18.19
CA LEU A 440 -30.08 19.41 -19.41
C LEU A 440 -29.16 19.21 -20.62
N GLU A 441 -29.52 18.23 -21.44
CA GLU A 441 -29.01 18.00 -22.79
C GLU A 441 -30.18 18.10 -23.79
N GLU A 442 -30.00 18.87 -24.86
CA GLU A 442 -30.96 18.96 -25.96
C GLU A 442 -30.54 17.98 -27.07
N VAL A 443 -31.14 16.80 -27.05
CA VAL A 443 -30.91 15.77 -28.07
C VAL A 443 -31.40 16.32 -29.42
N PRO A 444 -30.52 16.46 -30.42
CA PRO A 444 -30.91 16.99 -31.72
C PRO A 444 -32.06 16.18 -32.32
N ALA A 445 -33.00 16.85 -32.98
CA ALA A 445 -34.01 16.17 -33.78
C ALA A 445 -33.37 15.26 -34.85
N ASP A 446 -34.06 14.18 -35.19
CA ASP A 446 -33.62 13.17 -36.15
C ASP A 446 -32.33 12.43 -35.74
N THR A 447 -32.01 12.37 -34.43
CA THR A 447 -30.88 11.56 -33.94
C THR A 447 -31.23 10.08 -34.09
N GLU A 448 -30.50 9.34 -34.95
CA GLU A 448 -30.76 7.91 -35.16
C GLU A 448 -30.60 7.10 -33.86
N ARG A 449 -31.66 6.40 -33.45
CA ARG A 449 -31.66 5.55 -32.25
C ARG A 449 -30.75 4.32 -32.40
N LEU A 450 -30.69 3.75 -33.61
CA LEU A 450 -29.94 2.52 -33.93
C LEU A 450 -30.28 1.38 -32.95
N ALA A 451 -29.27 0.61 -32.51
CA ALA A 451 -29.41 -0.47 -31.55
C ALA A 451 -29.49 0.02 -30.09
N PHE A 452 -29.35 1.33 -29.85
CA PHE A 452 -29.32 1.89 -28.52
C PHE A 452 -30.73 1.86 -27.89
N ASN A 453 -30.75 1.68 -26.58
CA ASN A 453 -31.96 1.57 -25.78
C ASN A 453 -31.89 2.35 -24.46
N HIS A 454 -30.76 3.00 -24.16
CA HIS A 454 -30.58 3.85 -22.98
C HIS A 454 -29.87 5.16 -23.32
N PHE A 455 -30.24 6.23 -22.61
CA PHE A 455 -29.32 7.32 -22.29
C PHE A 455 -28.50 6.92 -21.08
N THR A 456 -27.20 7.20 -21.10
CA THR A 456 -26.33 7.07 -19.93
C THR A 456 -25.60 8.39 -19.70
N VAL A 457 -25.67 8.90 -18.47
CA VAL A 457 -24.99 10.13 -18.04
C VAL A 457 -23.93 9.76 -17.02
N TYR A 458 -22.69 10.10 -17.33
CA TYR A 458 -21.54 9.92 -16.47
C TYR A 458 -21.13 11.26 -15.88
N THR A 459 -20.64 11.24 -14.65
CA THR A 459 -19.85 12.35 -14.13
C THR A 459 -18.38 12.12 -14.42
N LYS A 460 -17.64 13.21 -14.63
CA LYS A 460 -16.22 13.16 -14.98
C LYS A 460 -15.47 14.15 -14.10
N SER A 461 -14.44 13.70 -13.41
CA SER A 461 -13.51 14.54 -12.66
C SER A 461 -12.30 14.92 -13.50
N PHE A 462 -11.34 15.61 -12.89
CA PHE A 462 -10.02 15.84 -13.50
C PHE A 462 -9.19 14.56 -13.64
N LEU A 463 -9.53 13.49 -12.92
CA LEU A 463 -8.82 12.23 -12.93
C LEU A 463 -9.42 11.25 -13.96
N ALA A 464 -10.73 11.03 -13.89
CA ALA A 464 -11.42 10.01 -14.69
C ALA A 464 -12.90 10.34 -14.92
N GLU A 465 -13.48 9.68 -15.92
CA GLU A 465 -14.93 9.53 -16.05
C GLU A 465 -15.35 8.37 -15.14
N GLN A 466 -16.49 8.53 -14.45
CA GLN A 466 -17.11 7.47 -13.67
C GLN A 466 -17.23 6.18 -14.50
N THR A 467 -17.07 5.01 -13.90
CA THR A 467 -17.23 3.71 -14.56
C THR A 467 -18.69 3.24 -14.55
N THR A 468 -19.46 3.65 -13.54
CA THR A 468 -20.89 3.30 -13.41
C THR A 468 -21.82 4.49 -13.70
N PRO A 469 -22.53 4.56 -14.85
CA PRO A 469 -23.38 5.69 -15.16
C PRO A 469 -24.73 5.66 -14.44
N ALA A 470 -25.38 6.82 -14.41
CA ALA A 470 -26.83 6.86 -14.28
C ALA A 470 -27.48 6.62 -15.65
N ALA A 471 -28.52 5.78 -15.71
CA ALA A 471 -29.11 5.37 -16.98
C ALA A 471 -30.62 5.56 -17.03
N LEU A 472 -31.12 5.91 -18.21
CA LEU A 472 -32.55 6.01 -18.52
C LEU A 472 -32.84 5.19 -19.78
N ALA A 473 -33.65 4.15 -19.63
CA ALA A 473 -34.13 3.39 -20.78
C ALA A 473 -35.06 4.25 -21.64
N PHE A 474 -34.98 4.12 -22.96
CA PHE A 474 -35.93 4.78 -23.85
C PHE A 474 -37.34 4.22 -23.60
N PHE A 475 -38.27 5.10 -23.25
CA PHE A 475 -39.69 4.83 -23.30
C PHE A 475 -40.26 5.65 -24.44
N ASP A 476 -40.45 5.01 -25.58
CA ASP A 476 -41.13 5.61 -26.71
C ASP A 476 -42.53 5.02 -26.80
N GLU A 477 -43.54 5.88 -26.69
CA GLU A 477 -44.93 5.54 -26.93
C GLU A 477 -45.33 6.17 -28.26
N PHE A 478 -45.28 5.37 -29.33
CA PHE A 478 -45.61 5.87 -30.67
C PHE A 478 -47.04 6.40 -30.72
N ALA A 479 -47.17 7.72 -30.92
CA ALA A 479 -48.44 8.39 -31.08
C ALA A 479 -48.97 8.19 -32.53
N MET A 480 -49.43 6.98 -32.86
CA MET A 480 -50.04 6.70 -34.17
C MET A 480 -51.54 6.99 -34.18
N ALA A 481 -51.97 7.86 -35.09
CA ALA A 481 -53.38 7.97 -35.46
C ALA A 481 -53.87 6.62 -36.03
N SER A 482 -55.05 6.18 -35.61
CA SER A 482 -55.61 4.88 -36.03
C SER A 482 -56.94 5.06 -36.76
N ASN A 483 -57.44 4.00 -37.39
CA ASN A 483 -58.75 3.99 -38.05
C ASN A 483 -58.96 5.13 -39.07
N MET A 484 -57.96 5.38 -39.92
CA MET A 484 -58.04 6.37 -40.98
C MET A 484 -59.08 5.94 -42.03
N SER A 485 -60.08 6.77 -42.29
CA SER A 485 -61.14 6.54 -43.27
C SER A 485 -61.35 7.79 -44.11
N PHE A 486 -61.27 7.61 -45.42
CA PHE A 486 -61.58 8.62 -46.43
C PHE A 486 -62.73 8.11 -47.29
N THR A 487 -63.74 8.95 -47.50
CA THR A 487 -64.79 8.70 -48.49
C THR A 487 -64.65 9.76 -49.56
N ASP A 488 -64.42 9.32 -50.81
CA ASP A 488 -64.41 10.22 -51.94
C ASP A 488 -65.84 10.59 -52.33
N GLU A 489 -66.14 11.87 -52.25
CA GLU A 489 -67.46 12.47 -52.50
C GLU A 489 -67.46 13.35 -53.76
N ASP A 490 -66.33 13.49 -54.45
CA ASP A 490 -66.32 14.21 -55.71
C ASP A 490 -66.90 13.36 -56.85
N LEU A 491 -67.39 14.07 -57.86
CA LEU A 491 -68.10 13.47 -59.00
C LEU A 491 -67.25 13.52 -60.28
N ASP A 492 -66.03 14.04 -60.21
CA ASP A 492 -65.19 14.31 -61.35
C ASP A 492 -64.11 13.23 -61.48
N GLU A 493 -64.04 12.59 -62.65
CA GLU A 493 -63.02 11.59 -62.92
C GLU A 493 -61.61 12.21 -62.75
N HIS A 494 -60.80 11.60 -61.87
CA HIS A 494 -59.44 12.04 -61.48
C HIS A 494 -59.33 13.20 -60.49
N GLN A 495 -60.41 13.58 -59.82
CA GLN A 495 -60.31 14.41 -58.61
C GLN A 495 -60.39 13.53 -57.36
N ILE A 496 -60.03 14.12 -56.22
CA ILE A 496 -60.33 13.57 -54.89
C ILE A 496 -60.97 14.69 -54.09
N GLY A 497 -62.10 14.43 -53.44
CA GLY A 497 -62.79 15.42 -52.63
C GLY A 497 -63.71 14.77 -51.62
N GLY A 498 -63.42 14.89 -50.34
CA GLY A 498 -64.22 14.26 -49.30
C GLY A 498 -63.64 14.47 -47.91
N ASN A 499 -64.26 13.88 -46.90
CA ASN A 499 -63.82 14.04 -45.52
C ASN A 499 -62.88 12.90 -45.11
N LEU A 500 -61.69 13.26 -44.62
CA LEU A 500 -60.76 12.35 -43.98
C LEU A 500 -61.04 12.33 -42.47
N SER A 501 -61.19 11.14 -41.91
CA SER A 501 -61.40 10.93 -40.47
C SER A 501 -60.40 9.91 -39.93
N TRP A 502 -60.00 10.07 -38.67
CA TRP A 502 -59.12 9.15 -37.95
C TRP A 502 -59.42 9.21 -36.46
N TYR A 503 -58.98 8.21 -35.71
CA TYR A 503 -58.89 8.27 -34.27
C TYR A 503 -57.52 8.84 -33.88
N PRO A 504 -57.49 9.81 -32.95
CA PRO A 504 -56.23 10.33 -32.46
C PRO A 504 -55.45 9.22 -31.74
N PRO A 505 -54.13 9.37 -31.61
CA PRO A 505 -53.31 8.43 -30.85
C PRO A 505 -53.78 8.30 -29.39
N GLY A 506 -53.41 7.17 -28.78
CA GLY A 506 -53.71 6.87 -27.38
C GLY A 506 -53.09 7.90 -26.43
N ASP A 507 -51.86 8.31 -26.72
CA ASP A 507 -51.21 9.45 -26.10
C ASP A 507 -51.23 10.68 -27.05
N GLN A 508 -51.73 11.80 -26.54
CA GLN A 508 -51.81 13.09 -27.24
C GLN A 508 -51.01 14.18 -26.52
N SER A 509 -50.28 13.82 -25.46
CA SER A 509 -49.53 14.78 -24.64
C SER A 509 -48.53 15.61 -25.45
N GLU A 510 -47.94 15.02 -26.49
CA GLU A 510 -46.94 15.65 -27.36
C GLU A 510 -47.49 16.03 -28.77
N VAL A 511 -48.78 15.80 -29.05
CA VAL A 511 -49.39 16.12 -30.36
C VAL A 511 -49.95 17.55 -30.37
N THR A 512 -49.20 18.50 -30.92
CA THR A 512 -49.60 19.92 -30.98
C THR A 512 -50.57 20.26 -32.12
N ALA A 513 -50.45 19.62 -33.28
CA ALA A 513 -51.43 19.65 -34.37
C ALA A 513 -51.19 18.49 -35.37
N PRO A 514 -52.25 17.82 -35.89
CA PRO A 514 -52.08 16.88 -36.99
C PRO A 514 -51.76 17.64 -38.29
N GLU A 515 -50.58 17.40 -38.86
CA GLU A 515 -50.18 17.96 -40.15
C GLU A 515 -50.41 16.91 -41.25
N LEU A 516 -51.26 17.24 -42.23
CA LEU A 516 -51.44 16.46 -43.46
C LEU A 516 -50.35 16.88 -44.44
N LYS A 517 -49.29 16.08 -44.57
CA LYS A 517 -48.24 16.25 -45.58
C LYS A 517 -48.58 15.56 -46.89
#